data_AF-A0A8B6HNF3-F1
#
_entry.id   AF-A0A8B6HNF3-F1
#
_cell.length_a   1.000
_cell.length_b   1.000
_cell.length_c   1.000
_cell.angle_alpha   90.00
_cell.angle_beta   90.00
_cell.angle_gamma   90.00
#
_symmetry.space_group_name_H-M   'P 1'
#
loop_
_entity.id
_entity.type
_entity.pdbx_description
1 polymer ?
#
loop_
_entity_poly.entity_id
_entity_poly.type
_entity_poly.pdbx_seq_one_letter_code
_entity_poly.pdbx_strand_id
1 'polypeptide(L)'
;MNHLSDRSEYKTNFDVNWKPDNQISAAFALKKPLSLRQFQGSLNIKTPFSGFKTSSLEISHDAKDSLKSLVTVQVNKNSIRVDASAKKENNIYLGHAGVKSNIRSIQTVSLDLSHQSKDTTNENSLVLNINGK
;
A
#
# COMPACT_ATOMS: atom_id res chain seq x y z
N MET A 1 -7.56 16.38 -20.40
CA MET A 1 -6.49 15.58 -19.78
C MET A 1 -5.32 16.50 -19.54
N ASN A 2 -4.88 16.63 -18.29
CA ASN A 2 -3.80 17.54 -17.93
C ASN A 2 -2.65 16.72 -17.33
N HIS A 3 -1.45 16.93 -17.86
CA HIS A 3 -0.21 16.34 -17.35
C HIS A 3 0.63 17.44 -16.72
N LEU A 4 0.99 17.25 -15.46
CA LEU A 4 1.94 18.11 -14.76
C LEU A 4 3.11 17.24 -14.32
N SER A 5 4.31 17.68 -14.63
CA SER A 5 5.51 17.04 -14.12
C SER A 5 6.48 18.10 -13.65
N ASP A 6 6.96 17.95 -12.43
CA ASP A 6 8.04 18.77 -11.87
C ASP A 6 9.20 17.87 -11.42
N ARG A 7 10.17 18.42 -10.66
CA ARG A 7 11.31 17.63 -10.18
C ARG A 7 10.93 16.58 -9.13
N SER A 8 9.78 16.73 -8.48
CA SER A 8 9.34 15.93 -7.34
C SER A 8 8.34 14.83 -7.71
N GLU A 9 7.54 15.01 -8.77
CA GLU A 9 6.48 14.06 -9.12
C GLU A 9 6.02 14.11 -10.59
N TYR A 10 5.35 13.03 -10.99
CA TYR A 10 4.49 12.97 -12.16
C TYR A 10 3.03 13.01 -11.70
N LYS A 11 2.22 13.89 -12.28
CA LYS A 11 0.79 14.03 -12.00
C LYS A 11 -0.01 14.02 -13.30
N THR A 12 -1.09 13.25 -13.31
CA THR A 12 -2.02 13.19 -14.44
C THR A 12 -3.44 13.29 -13.92
N ASN A 13 -4.21 14.25 -14.43
CA ASN A 13 -5.63 14.37 -14.18
C ASN A 13 -6.42 14.09 -15.46
N PHE A 14 -7.46 13.29 -15.34
CA PHE A 14 -8.34 12.88 -16.41
C PHE A 14 -9.78 13.12 -15.98
N ASP A 15 -10.54 13.81 -16.83
CA ASP A 15 -11.94 14.10 -16.61
C ASP A 15 -12.71 13.80 -17.89
N VAL A 16 -13.81 13.06 -17.78
CA VAL A 16 -14.73 12.77 -18.88
C VAL A 16 -16.14 13.06 -18.43
N ASN A 17 -16.83 13.88 -19.23
CA ASN A 17 -18.22 14.28 -19.04
C ASN A 17 -19.01 13.92 -20.31
N TRP A 18 -20.21 13.37 -20.15
CA TRP A 18 -21.10 13.07 -21.29
C TRP A 18 -22.56 13.45 -21.07
N LYS A 19 -22.93 13.81 -19.83
CA LYS A 19 -24.18 14.46 -19.42
C LYS A 19 -23.88 15.36 -18.21
N PRO A 20 -24.74 16.33 -17.86
CA PRO A 20 -24.50 17.24 -16.74
C PRO A 20 -24.11 16.56 -15.42
N ASP A 21 -24.74 15.42 -15.10
CA ASP A 21 -24.50 14.67 -13.84
C ASP A 21 -23.57 13.46 -14.01
N ASN A 22 -22.99 13.30 -15.19
CA ASN A 22 -22.18 12.13 -15.52
C ASN A 22 -20.73 12.56 -15.77
N GLN A 23 -19.98 12.58 -14.68
CA GLN A 23 -18.55 12.83 -14.68
C GLN A 23 -17.78 11.64 -14.11
N ILE A 24 -16.73 11.24 -14.81
CA ILE A 24 -15.65 10.42 -14.25
C ILE A 24 -14.42 11.31 -14.11
N SER A 25 -13.82 11.32 -12.93
CA SER A 25 -12.56 12.00 -12.66
C SER A 25 -11.53 11.00 -12.15
N ALA A 26 -10.30 11.08 -12.65
CA ALA A 26 -9.18 10.30 -12.17
C ALA A 26 -7.96 11.20 -11.94
N ALA A 27 -7.30 11.02 -10.81
CA ALA A 27 -6.07 11.71 -10.44
C ALA A 27 -5.00 10.67 -10.12
N PHE A 28 -3.92 10.70 -10.89
CA PHE A 28 -2.75 9.85 -10.72
C PHE A 28 -1.57 10.69 -10.27
N ALA A 29 -0.82 10.21 -9.28
CA ALA A 29 0.41 10.82 -8.82
C ALA A 29 1.50 9.76 -8.59
N LEU A 30 2.74 10.08 -8.94
CA LEU A 30 3.89 9.21 -8.77
C LEU A 30 5.12 10.04 -8.40
N LYS A 31 5.71 9.78 -7.22
CA LYS A 31 6.85 10.54 -6.72
C LYS A 31 8.16 10.17 -7.43
N LYS A 32 9.05 11.14 -7.56
CA LYS A 32 10.41 11.01 -8.11
C LYS A 32 11.47 11.02 -6.99
N PRO A 33 12.67 10.47 -7.23
CA PRO A 33 13.03 9.65 -8.39
C PRO A 33 12.33 8.28 -8.36
N LEU A 34 12.08 7.71 -9.53
CA LEU A 34 11.58 6.33 -9.62
C LEU A 34 12.74 5.38 -9.42
N SER A 35 12.65 4.57 -8.37
CA SER A 35 13.62 3.52 -8.07
C SER A 35 12.89 2.26 -7.62
N LEU A 36 13.41 1.10 -8.00
CA LEU A 36 12.93 -0.17 -7.43
C LEU A 36 13.17 -0.24 -5.92
N ARG A 37 14.10 0.57 -5.38
CA ARG A 37 14.35 0.68 -3.93
C ARG A 37 13.44 1.69 -3.24
N GLN A 38 12.79 2.59 -3.97
CA GLN A 38 11.92 3.60 -3.40
C GLN A 38 10.90 4.05 -4.44
N PHE A 39 9.64 3.74 -4.21
CA PHE A 39 8.56 4.23 -5.05
C PHE A 39 7.32 4.56 -4.23
N GLN A 40 6.63 5.64 -4.59
CA GLN A 40 5.38 6.05 -3.97
C GLN A 40 4.45 6.54 -5.06
N GLY A 41 3.22 6.05 -5.09
CA GLY A 41 2.22 6.46 -6.05
C GLY A 41 0.81 6.32 -5.53
N SER A 42 -0.09 7.08 -6.15
CA SER A 42 -1.51 7.02 -5.87
C SER A 42 -2.36 7.19 -7.13
N LEU A 43 -3.53 6.56 -7.11
CA LEU A 43 -4.57 6.70 -8.11
C LEU A 43 -5.89 6.90 -7.37
N ASN A 44 -6.60 7.97 -7.68
CA ASN A 44 -7.91 8.28 -7.13
C ASN A 44 -8.90 8.42 -8.27
N ILE A 45 -10.03 7.72 -8.20
CA ILE A 45 -11.08 7.72 -9.21
C ILE A 45 -12.41 8.08 -8.53
N LYS A 46 -13.17 8.98 -9.15
CA LYS A 46 -14.55 9.31 -8.79
C LYS A 46 -15.46 9.03 -9.98
N THR A 47 -16.58 8.37 -9.72
CA THR A 47 -17.56 8.01 -10.76
C THR A 47 -18.99 8.29 -10.28
N PRO A 48 -19.97 8.40 -11.19
CA PRO A 48 -21.37 8.53 -10.81
C PRO A 48 -22.02 7.17 -10.52
N PHE A 49 -21.30 6.06 -10.73
CA PHE A 49 -21.84 4.71 -10.61
C PHE A 49 -22.01 4.32 -9.14
N SER A 50 -23.24 3.93 -8.79
CA SER A 50 -23.53 3.38 -7.47
C SER A 50 -22.65 2.16 -7.21
N GLY A 51 -22.07 2.07 -6.01
CA GLY A 51 -21.13 1.01 -5.66
C GLY A 51 -19.66 1.28 -5.99
N PHE A 52 -19.33 2.30 -6.79
CA PHE A 52 -17.93 2.69 -7.11
C PHE A 52 -17.76 4.21 -7.19
N LYS A 53 -18.44 4.94 -6.29
CA LYS A 53 -18.43 6.41 -6.28
C LYS A 53 -17.02 6.96 -6.07
N THR A 54 -16.25 6.29 -5.21
CA THR A 54 -14.85 6.63 -4.94
C THR A 54 -14.01 5.37 -4.91
N SER A 55 -12.92 5.36 -5.64
CA SER A 55 -11.92 4.30 -5.58
C SER A 55 -10.54 4.92 -5.43
N SER A 56 -9.71 4.37 -4.56
CA SER A 56 -8.31 4.78 -4.45
C SER A 56 -7.37 3.58 -4.35
N LEU A 57 -6.17 3.77 -4.90
CA LEU A 57 -5.03 2.89 -4.78
C LEU A 57 -3.87 3.75 -4.29
N GLU A 58 -3.20 3.30 -3.24
CA GLU A 58 -1.97 3.89 -2.73
C GLU A 58 -0.92 2.81 -2.63
N ILE A 59 0.28 3.07 -3.13
CA ILE A 59 1.42 2.17 -2.99
C ILE A 59 2.62 2.96 -2.48
N SER A 60 3.30 2.41 -1.49
CA SER A 60 4.57 2.91 -0.97
C SER A 60 5.52 1.74 -0.77
N HIS A 61 6.74 1.89 -1.23
CA HIS A 61 7.82 0.94 -1.03
C HIS A 61 9.11 1.70 -0.74
N ASP A 62 9.81 1.25 0.29
CA ASP A 62 11.14 1.72 0.67
C ASP A 62 11.99 0.50 1.03
N ALA A 63 13.18 0.41 0.43
CA ALA A 63 14.15 -0.66 0.65
C ALA A 63 15.57 -0.09 0.74
N LYS A 64 15.73 1.15 1.25
CA LYS A 64 17.07 1.75 1.45
C LYS A 64 17.83 1.10 2.60
N ASP A 65 17.28 1.17 3.81
CA ASP A 65 17.91 0.65 5.03
C ASP A 65 17.15 -0.54 5.62
N SER A 66 15.86 -0.61 5.33
CA SER A 66 14.94 -1.67 5.71
C SER A 66 13.88 -1.78 4.63
N LEU A 67 13.36 -2.99 4.39
CA LEU A 67 12.22 -3.16 3.52
C LEU A 67 10.95 -2.74 4.26
N LYS A 68 10.18 -1.85 3.66
CA LYS A 68 8.83 -1.45 4.08
C LYS A 68 7.98 -1.26 2.83
N SER A 69 6.94 -2.06 2.71
CA SER A 69 6.01 -2.04 1.59
C SER A 69 4.59 -1.89 2.13
N LEU A 70 3.80 -1.09 1.43
CA LEU A 70 2.41 -0.83 1.76
C LEU A 70 1.61 -0.66 0.48
N VAL A 71 0.51 -1.39 0.38
CA VAL A 71 -0.52 -1.23 -0.64
C VAL A 71 -1.85 -1.02 0.08
N THR A 72 -2.56 0.05 -0.25
CA THR A 72 -3.92 0.29 0.22
C THR A 72 -4.86 0.42 -0.98
N VAL A 73 -5.94 -0.34 -0.97
CA VAL A 73 -7.03 -0.25 -1.94
C VAL A 73 -8.29 0.13 -1.20
N GLN A 74 -9.00 1.14 -1.66
CA GLN A 74 -10.27 1.57 -1.09
C GLN A 74 -11.32 1.71 -2.19
N VAL A 75 -12.53 1.24 -1.90
CA VAL A 75 -13.73 1.41 -2.72
C VAL A 75 -14.88 1.84 -1.82
N ASN A 76 -15.37 3.06 -2.01
CA ASN A 76 -16.28 3.75 -1.10
C ASN A 76 -15.75 3.73 0.35
N LYS A 77 -16.47 3.06 1.27
CA LYS A 77 -16.09 2.91 2.68
C LYS A 77 -15.25 1.66 2.96
N ASN A 78 -15.14 0.76 1.99
CA ASN A 78 -14.44 -0.51 2.15
C ASN A 78 -12.97 -0.34 1.80
N SER A 79 -12.07 -0.92 2.58
CA SER A 79 -10.63 -0.82 2.37
C SER A 79 -9.92 -2.12 2.69
N ILE A 80 -8.94 -2.46 1.88
CA ILE A 80 -7.95 -3.51 2.12
C ILE A 80 -6.58 -2.83 2.19
N ARG A 81 -5.83 -3.17 3.21
CA ARG A 81 -4.44 -2.74 3.40
C ARG A 81 -3.56 -3.97 3.49
N VAL A 82 -2.51 -4.00 2.69
CA VAL A 82 -1.48 -5.03 2.72
C VAL A 82 -0.16 -4.35 3.01
N ASP A 83 0.58 -4.84 4.00
CA ASP A 83 1.89 -4.32 4.32
C ASP A 83 2.89 -5.45 4.60
N ALA A 84 4.16 -5.14 4.37
CA ALA A 84 5.26 -6.04 4.64
C ALA A 84 6.47 -5.23 5.08
N SER A 85 7.24 -5.75 6.03
CA SER A 85 8.51 -5.14 6.41
C SER A 85 9.57 -6.17 6.73
N ALA A 86 10.83 -5.82 6.49
CA ALA A 86 11.97 -6.58 6.94
C ALA A 86 13.09 -5.64 7.37
N LYS A 87 13.68 -5.87 8.54
CA LYS A 87 14.81 -5.09 9.05
C LYS A 87 15.78 -5.96 9.82
N LYS A 88 17.02 -5.51 9.94
CA LYS A 88 18.03 -6.11 10.83
C LYS A 88 18.30 -5.18 12.00
N GLU A 89 18.21 -5.68 13.22
CA GLU A 89 18.43 -4.93 14.46
C GLU A 89 19.30 -5.77 15.40
N ASN A 90 20.51 -5.32 15.72
CA ASN A 90 21.44 -6.03 16.64
C ASN A 90 21.64 -7.53 16.31
N ASN A 91 21.82 -7.86 15.03
CA ASN A 91 21.91 -9.23 14.48
C ASN A 91 20.63 -10.08 14.56
N ILE A 92 19.49 -9.47 14.88
CA ILE A 92 18.16 -10.06 14.79
C ILE A 92 17.54 -9.61 13.48
N TYR A 93 17.13 -10.57 12.65
CA TYR A 93 16.31 -10.31 11.47
C TYR A 93 14.85 -10.33 11.88
N LEU A 94 14.15 -9.22 11.65
CA LEU A 94 12.74 -9.05 11.95
C LEU A 94 11.97 -8.93 10.64
N GLY A 95 10.95 -9.76 10.46
CA GLY A 95 10.05 -9.76 9.32
C GLY A 95 8.60 -9.60 9.75
N HIS A 96 7.82 -8.87 8.97
CA HIS A 96 6.39 -8.70 9.15
C HIS A 96 5.68 -8.80 7.80
N ALA A 97 4.53 -9.44 7.77
CA ALA A 97 3.59 -9.36 6.66
C ALA A 97 2.16 -9.32 7.21
N GLY A 98 1.35 -8.38 6.72
CA GLY A 98 0.03 -8.11 7.25
C GLY A 98 -0.99 -7.81 6.16
N VAL A 99 -2.22 -8.29 6.36
CA VAL A 99 -3.40 -7.89 5.61
C VAL A 99 -4.46 -7.44 6.61
N LYS A 100 -4.97 -6.22 6.44
CA LYS A 100 -6.06 -5.64 7.23
C LYS A 100 -7.20 -5.22 6.33
N SER A 101 -8.42 -5.56 6.71
CA SER A 101 -9.62 -5.20 5.96
C SER A 101 -10.78 -4.88 6.89
N ASN A 102 -11.64 -3.95 6.47
CA ASN A 102 -12.94 -3.69 7.12
C ASN A 102 -14.10 -4.38 6.39
N ILE A 103 -13.82 -5.12 5.32
CA ILE A 103 -14.80 -5.91 4.57
C ILE A 103 -15.07 -7.19 5.37
N ARG A 104 -16.34 -7.40 5.76
CA ARG A 104 -16.74 -8.51 6.63
C ARG A 104 -16.28 -9.90 6.18
N SER A 105 -16.15 -10.12 4.87
CA SER A 105 -15.72 -11.40 4.29
C SER A 105 -14.20 -11.58 4.21
N ILE A 106 -13.40 -10.56 4.52
CA ILE A 106 -11.94 -10.60 4.44
C ILE A 106 -11.38 -10.54 5.86
N GLN A 107 -10.67 -11.60 6.25
CA GLN A 107 -10.03 -11.69 7.56
C GLN A 107 -8.81 -10.76 7.62
N THR A 108 -8.57 -10.20 8.81
CA THR A 108 -7.31 -9.53 9.13
C THR A 108 -6.32 -10.57 9.64
N VAL A 109 -5.17 -10.68 9.00
CA VAL A 109 -4.13 -11.65 9.32
C VAL A 109 -2.78 -10.95 9.31
N SER A 110 -1.91 -11.28 10.27
CA SER A 110 -0.51 -10.84 10.23
C SER A 110 0.43 -11.93 10.72
N LEU A 111 1.64 -11.93 10.19
CA LEU A 111 2.71 -12.85 10.50
C LEU A 111 3.93 -12.02 10.89
N ASP A 112 4.46 -12.29 12.08
CA ASP A 112 5.71 -11.72 12.59
C ASP A 112 6.76 -12.83 12.71
N LEU A 113 7.96 -12.55 12.21
CA LEU A 113 9.11 -13.45 12.21
C LEU A 113 10.30 -12.77 12.88
N SER A 114 10.98 -13.49 13.76
CA SER A 114 12.25 -13.07 14.35
C SER A 114 13.26 -14.21 14.20
N HIS A 115 14.44 -13.91 13.68
CA HIS A 115 15.56 -14.85 13.55
C HIS A 115 16.83 -14.21 14.08
N GLN A 116 17.42 -14.80 15.12
CA GLN A 116 18.72 -14.43 15.64
C GLN A 116 19.68 -15.61 15.51
N SER A 117 20.85 -15.37 14.93
CA SER A 117 21.94 -16.34 14.89
C SER A 117 23.10 -15.83 15.75
N LYS A 118 23.54 -16.66 16.70
CA LYS A 118 24.74 -16.43 17.52
C LYS A 118 25.60 -17.69 17.48
N ASP A 119 26.78 -17.59 16.88
CA ASP A 119 27.84 -18.61 16.84
C ASP A 119 27.39 -20.01 16.38
N THR A 120 26.75 -20.80 17.24
CA THR A 120 26.24 -22.15 16.98
C THR A 120 24.75 -22.33 17.33
N THR A 121 24.10 -21.30 17.90
CA THR A 121 22.69 -21.33 18.30
C THR A 121 21.85 -20.41 17.43
N ASN A 122 20.66 -20.89 17.07
CA ASN A 122 19.67 -20.14 16.32
C ASN A 122 18.41 -20.00 17.18
N GLU A 123 18.00 -18.77 17.45
CA GLU A 123 16.73 -18.45 18.10
C GLU A 123 15.75 -17.95 17.05
N ASN A 124 14.58 -18.59 16.99
CA ASN A 124 13.54 -18.27 16.01
C ASN A 124 12.22 -18.05 16.74
N SER A 125 11.49 -17.01 16.36
CA SER A 125 10.12 -16.79 16.80
C SER A 125 9.22 -16.54 15.60
N LEU A 126 8.04 -17.15 15.61
CA LEU A 126 7.00 -16.96 14.63
C LEU A 126 5.70 -16.70 15.39
N VAL A 127 5.05 -15.57 15.10
CA VAL A 127 3.74 -15.23 15.65
C VAL A 127 2.76 -15.02 14.51
N LEU A 128 1.68 -15.79 14.53
CA LEU A 128 0.57 -15.65 13.60
C LEU A 128 -0.62 -15.06 14.36
N ASN A 129 -1.08 -13.89 13.92
CA ASN A 129 -2.26 -13.24 14.46
C ASN A 129 -3.38 -13.29 13.43
N ILE A 130 -4.49 -13.96 13.76
CA ILE A 130 -5.71 -14.01 12.96
C ILE A 130 -6.81 -13.34 13.77
N ASN A 131 -7.51 -12.38 13.15
CA ASN A 131 -8.55 -11.54 13.76
C ASN A 131 -8.01 -10.56 14.80
N GLY A 132 -7.50 -9.41 14.33
CA GLY A 132 -7.26 -8.23 15.16
C GLY A 132 -8.56 -7.59 15.68
N LYS A 133 -9.20 -8.26 16.64
CA LYS A 133 -10.04 -7.62 17.65
C LYS A 133 -9.34 -7.70 19.00
#